data_AF-A0A443RST1-F1
#
_entry.id   AF-A0A443RST1-F1
#
_cell.length_a   1.000
_cell.length_b   1.000
_cell.length_c   1.000
_cell.angle_alpha   90.00
_cell.angle_beta   90.00
_cell.angle_gamma   90.00
#
_symmetry.space_group_name_H-M   'P 1'
#
loop_
_entity.id
_entity.type
_entity.pdbx_description
1 polymer ?
#
loop_
_entity_poly.entity_id
_entity_poly.type
_entity_poly.pdbx_seq_one_letter_code
_entity_poly.pdbx_strand_id
1 'polypeptide(L)'
;ANLGVTMSNAYPIKHRFQSTEILKENVFKRIMDNPKRRDVQLIVFIFPSGQEADGAVKYLGDTIFGVPTQCLSIEKYNSLLSPSYLGNVMLKINAKLNGIKLHS
;
A
#
# COMPACT_ATOMS: atom_id res chain seq x y z
N ALA A 1 -20.18 -2.36 4.31
CA ALA A 1 -20.03 -3.82 4.20
C ALA A 1 -18.68 -4.21 4.77
N ASN A 2 -18.65 -5.13 5.74
CA ASN A 2 -17.40 -5.69 6.25
C ASN A 2 -16.94 -6.76 5.26
N LEU A 3 -15.86 -6.51 4.53
CA LEU A 3 -15.36 -7.38 3.45
C LEU A 3 -14.38 -8.46 3.95
N GLY A 4 -14.39 -8.74 5.26
CA GLY A 4 -13.55 -9.78 5.88
C GLY A 4 -12.10 -9.35 6.14
N VAL A 5 -11.73 -8.10 5.84
CA VAL A 5 -10.41 -7.53 6.14
C VAL A 5 -10.54 -6.51 7.26
N THR A 6 -9.77 -6.71 8.33
CA THR A 6 -9.62 -5.73 9.41
C THR A 6 -8.24 -5.10 9.31
N MET A 7 -8.17 -3.78 9.17
CA MET A 7 -6.91 -3.03 9.22
C MET A 7 -6.74 -2.43 10.61
N SER A 8 -5.68 -2.83 11.32
CA SER A 8 -5.29 -2.30 12.63
C SER A 8 -3.89 -1.70 12.58
N ASN A 9 -3.58 -0.77 13.49
CA ASN A 9 -2.23 -0.18 13.66
C ASN A 9 -1.66 0.47 12.39
N ALA A 10 -2.31 1.51 11.88
CA ALA A 10 -1.79 2.30 10.77
C ALA A 10 -0.59 3.16 11.22
N TYR A 11 0.53 3.05 10.49
CA TYR A 11 1.73 3.86 10.70
C TYR A 11 1.90 4.84 9.54
N PRO A 12 1.28 6.04 9.60
CA PRO A 12 1.36 6.99 8.50
C PRO A 12 2.78 7.55 8.39
N ILE A 13 3.45 7.23 7.29
CA ILE A 13 4.74 7.84 6.93
C ILE A 13 4.49 8.85 5.81
N LYS A 14 4.65 10.14 6.12
CA LYS A 14 4.60 11.19 5.10
C LYS A 14 5.96 11.34 4.46
N HIS A 15 6.01 11.28 3.14
CA HIS A 15 7.21 11.56 2.36
C HIS A 15 6.89 12.56 1.26
N ARG A 16 7.81 13.49 0.97
CA ARG A 16 7.67 14.36 -0.19
C ARG A 16 8.01 13.53 -1.41
N PHE A 17 7.01 13.22 -2.23
CA PHE A 17 7.21 12.50 -3.48
C PHE A 17 8.12 13.33 -4.39
N GLN A 18 9.28 12.80 -4.76
CA GLN A 18 10.23 13.46 -5.67
C GLN A 18 10.36 12.70 -6.99
N SER A 19 10.56 11.37 -6.94
CA SER A 19 10.52 10.49 -8.10
C SER A 19 10.32 9.04 -7.67
N THR A 20 9.96 8.18 -8.63
CA THR A 20 9.82 6.74 -8.38
C THR A 20 11.19 6.07 -8.19
N GLU A 21 12.28 6.56 -8.80
CA GLU A 21 13.68 6.19 -8.49
C GLU A 21 14.03 6.36 -7.00
N ILE A 22 13.73 7.52 -6.41
CA ILE A 22 14.07 7.80 -5.01
C ILE A 22 13.19 6.99 -4.04
N LEU A 23 11.97 6.69 -4.48
CA LEU A 23 11.04 5.81 -3.78
C LEU A 23 11.56 4.38 -3.65
N LYS A 24 12.41 3.92 -4.59
CA LYS A 24 12.74 2.49 -4.72
C LYS A 24 13.40 1.91 -3.49
N GLU A 25 14.19 2.72 -2.79
CA GLU A 25 14.92 2.25 -1.63
C GLU A 25 14.57 3.02 -0.37
N ASN A 26 14.42 4.35 -0.40
CA ASN A 26 14.36 5.12 0.84
C ASN A 26 13.07 4.90 1.63
N VAL A 27 11.93 4.74 0.94
CA VAL A 27 10.65 4.49 1.62
C VAL A 27 10.60 3.07 2.15
N PHE A 28 10.96 2.08 1.33
CA PHE A 28 11.03 0.70 1.78
C PHE A 28 12.06 0.52 2.89
N LYS A 29 13.30 1.03 2.75
CA LYS A 29 14.31 1.03 3.83
C LYS A 29 13.77 1.68 5.09
N ARG A 30 13.10 2.83 5.04
CA ARG A 30 12.50 3.45 6.25
C ARG A 30 11.42 2.59 6.89
N ILE A 31 10.58 1.94 6.11
CA ILE A 31 9.60 0.97 6.63
C ILE A 31 10.34 -0.20 7.24
N MET A 32 11.41 -0.66 6.57
CA MET A 32 12.26 -1.75 6.99
C MET A 32 13.14 -1.41 8.21
N ASP A 33 13.48 -0.16 8.45
CA ASP A 33 14.28 0.21 9.63
C ASP A 33 13.38 0.54 10.82
N ASN A 34 12.06 0.64 10.58
CA ASN A 34 11.11 0.92 11.63
C ASN A 34 10.95 -0.32 12.55
N PRO A 35 11.30 -0.23 13.85
CA PRO A 35 11.17 -1.35 14.77
C PRO A 35 9.73 -1.82 14.97
N LYS A 36 8.73 -0.98 14.65
CA LYS A 36 7.31 -1.32 14.67
C LYS A 36 6.83 -2.07 13.43
N ARG A 37 7.71 -2.31 12.45
CA ARG A 37 7.36 -2.96 11.18
C ARG A 37 7.08 -4.45 11.26
N ARG A 38 7.42 -5.10 12.39
CA ARG A 38 7.57 -6.57 12.45
C ARG A 38 6.32 -7.32 11.95
N ASP A 39 5.18 -6.64 11.97
CA ASP A 39 3.88 -7.18 11.58
C ASP A 39 3.24 -6.42 10.39
N VAL A 40 4.03 -5.70 9.57
CA VAL A 40 3.50 -4.99 8.40
C VAL A 40 3.17 -6.00 7.30
N GLN A 41 1.88 -6.15 7.02
CA GLN A 41 1.36 -7.07 6.01
C GLN A 41 1.06 -6.39 4.66
N LEU A 42 0.99 -5.06 4.64
CA LEU A 42 0.61 -4.28 3.47
C LEU A 42 1.20 -2.87 3.54
N ILE A 43 1.72 -2.37 2.42
CA ILE A 43 2.10 -0.96 2.27
C ILE A 43 1.15 -0.29 1.27
N VAL A 44 0.48 0.77 1.70
CA VAL A 44 -0.43 1.56 0.84
C VAL A 44 0.28 2.82 0.36
N PHE A 45 0.48 2.95 -0.94
CA PHE A 45 1.02 4.14 -1.59
C PHE A 45 -0.12 4.99 -2.12
N ILE A 46 -0.09 6.28 -1.83
CA ILE A 46 -1.10 7.23 -2.28
C ILE A 46 -0.40 8.29 -3.14
N PHE A 47 -0.75 8.33 -4.43
CA PHE A 47 -0.14 9.20 -5.43
C PHE A 47 -1.05 10.38 -5.76
N PRO A 48 -0.50 11.57 -6.04
CA PRO A 48 -1.27 12.69 -6.58
C PRO A 48 -1.81 12.37 -7.99
N SER A 49 -2.86 13.10 -8.39
CA SER A 49 -3.59 12.92 -9.64
C SER A 49 -2.69 12.86 -10.88
N GLY A 50 -2.96 11.96 -11.83
CA GLY A 50 -2.21 11.86 -13.08
C GLY A 50 -0.85 11.16 -12.97
N GLN A 51 -0.49 10.67 -11.79
CA GLN A 51 0.60 9.71 -11.62
C GLN A 51 0.01 8.32 -11.45
N GLU A 52 0.29 7.44 -12.40
CA GLU A 52 -0.14 6.05 -12.32
C GLU A 52 0.62 5.30 -11.23
N ALA A 53 0.00 4.22 -10.75
CA ALA A 53 0.65 3.23 -9.91
C ALA A 53 1.86 2.64 -10.65
N ASP A 54 3.05 3.14 -10.35
CA ASP A 54 4.26 2.74 -11.05
C ASP A 54 4.52 1.23 -10.85
N GLY A 55 4.73 0.51 -11.96
CA GLY A 55 5.19 -0.87 -11.98
C GLY A 55 6.46 -1.07 -11.13
N ALA A 56 7.28 -0.03 -10.94
CA ALA A 56 8.41 -0.05 -10.03
C ALA A 56 8.01 -0.33 -8.58
N VAL A 57 6.94 0.29 -8.05
CA VAL A 57 6.50 0.06 -6.66
C VAL A 57 6.03 -1.37 -6.47
N LYS A 58 5.32 -1.91 -7.47
CA LYS A 58 4.93 -3.31 -7.50
C LYS A 58 6.13 -4.24 -7.55
N TYR A 59 7.09 -3.98 -8.44
CA TYR A 59 8.33 -4.76 -8.56
C TYR A 59 9.09 -4.81 -7.23
N LEU A 60 9.24 -3.67 -6.55
CA LEU A 60 9.94 -3.61 -5.26
C LEU A 60 9.21 -4.36 -4.16
N GLY A 61 7.89 -4.15 -4.03
CA GLY A 61 7.09 -4.85 -3.04
C GLY A 61 7.11 -6.36 -3.24
N ASP A 62 6.81 -6.81 -4.47
CA ASP A 62 6.62 -8.23 -4.78
C ASP A 62 7.97 -8.97 -4.93
N THR A 63 9.00 -8.33 -5.50
CA THR A 63 10.28 -9.00 -5.85
C THR A 63 11.40 -8.71 -4.86
N ILE A 64 11.53 -7.47 -4.38
CA ILE A 64 12.71 -7.06 -3.60
C ILE A 64 12.47 -7.18 -2.09
N PHE A 65 11.32 -6.71 -1.61
CA PHE A 65 11.04 -6.63 -0.17
C PHE A 65 10.09 -7.71 0.34
N GLY A 66 9.38 -8.41 -0.55
CA GLY A 66 8.43 -9.47 -0.17
C GLY A 66 7.24 -8.97 0.63
N VAL A 67 6.84 -7.71 0.45
CA VAL A 67 5.70 -7.09 1.15
C VAL A 67 4.67 -6.62 0.12
N PRO A 68 3.42 -7.09 0.20
CA PRO A 68 2.35 -6.64 -0.69
C PRO A 68 2.18 -5.13 -0.67
N THR A 69 1.98 -4.53 -1.84
CA THR A 69 1.74 -3.09 -1.99
C THR A 69 0.38 -2.79 -2.60
N GLN A 70 -0.26 -1.68 -2.22
CA GLN A 70 -1.46 -1.18 -2.88
C GLN A 70 -1.33 0.30 -3.20
N CYS A 71 -1.43 0.63 -4.48
CA CYS A 71 -1.35 2.01 -4.97
C CYS A 71 -2.75 2.61 -5.12
N LEU A 72 -2.92 3.87 -4.72
CA LEU A 72 -4.16 4.65 -4.82
C LEU A 72 -3.85 5.99 -5.50
N SER A 73 -4.62 6.37 -6.52
CA SER A 73 -4.54 7.71 -7.14
C SER A 73 -5.53 8.67 -6.46
N ILE A 74 -5.06 9.88 -6.13
CA ILE A 74 -5.84 10.98 -5.51
C ILE A 74 -6.69 11.77 -6.51
N GLU A 75 -6.78 11.37 -7.79
CA GLU A 75 -7.49 12.07 -8.88
C GLU A 75 -8.80 12.78 -8.49
N LYS A 76 -9.56 12.23 -7.54
CA LYS A 76 -10.60 12.97 -6.81
C LYS A 76 -10.60 12.55 -5.34
N TYR A 77 -9.97 13.32 -4.46
CA TYR A 77 -10.00 13.11 -3.00
C TYR A 77 -11.44 12.87 -2.46
N ASN A 78 -12.44 13.55 -3.03
CA ASN A 78 -13.85 13.36 -2.69
C ASN A 78 -14.43 12.00 -3.16
N SER A 79 -13.90 11.42 -4.24
CA SER A 79 -14.31 10.09 -4.74
C SER A 79 -13.60 8.94 -4.02
N LEU A 80 -12.45 9.20 -3.39
CA LEU A 80 -11.74 8.21 -2.55
C LEU A 80 -12.58 7.74 -1.36
N LEU A 81 -13.50 8.59 -0.88
CA LEU A 81 -14.43 8.27 0.19
C LEU A 81 -15.73 7.64 -0.33
N SER A 82 -15.89 7.49 -1.65
CA SER A 82 -17.08 6.82 -2.19
C SER A 82 -17.08 5.34 -1.76
N PRO A 83 -18.21 4.83 -1.27
CA PRO A 83 -18.30 3.42 -0.86
C PRO A 83 -17.89 2.45 -1.97
N SER A 84 -18.21 2.78 -3.22
CA SER A 84 -17.85 1.96 -4.39
C SER A 84 -16.35 1.90 -4.64
N TYR A 85 -15.65 3.04 -4.54
CA TYR A 85 -14.20 3.08 -4.69
C TYR A 85 -13.51 2.31 -3.55
N LEU A 86 -13.91 2.57 -2.31
CA LEU A 86 -13.38 1.87 -1.14
C LEU A 86 -13.65 0.37 -1.21
N GLY A 87 -14.84 -0.04 -1.68
CA GLY A 87 -15.15 -1.46 -1.92
C GLY A 87 -14.18 -2.11 -2.91
N ASN A 88 -13.91 -1.46 -4.03
CA ASN A 88 -12.95 -1.96 -5.03
C ASN A 88 -11.51 -2.03 -4.48
N VAL A 89 -11.09 -1.04 -3.70
CA VAL A 89 -9.77 -1.05 -3.05
C VAL A 89 -9.67 -2.19 -2.04
N MET A 90 -10.67 -2.35 -1.18
CA MET A 90 -10.69 -3.41 -0.17
C MET A 90 -10.71 -4.78 -0.81
N LEU A 91 -11.43 -4.97 -1.93
CA LEU A 91 -11.41 -6.22 -2.68
C LEU A 91 -10.00 -6.54 -3.22
N LYS A 92 -9.29 -5.54 -3.76
CA LYS A 92 -7.90 -5.70 -4.23
C LYS A 92 -6.95 -6.05 -3.10
N ILE A 93 -7.10 -5.40 -1.94
CA ILE A 93 -6.31 -5.70 -0.73
C ILE A 93 -6.61 -7.13 -0.26
N ASN A 94 -7.89 -7.49 -0.15
CA ASN A 94 -8.32 -8.81 0.27
C ASN A 94 -7.74 -9.90 -0.64
N ALA A 95 -7.72 -9.69 -1.95
CA ALA A 95 -7.11 -10.64 -2.89
C ALA A 95 -5.58 -10.81 -2.68
N LYS A 96 -4.88 -9.74 -2.32
CA LYS A 96 -3.42 -9.77 -2.04
C LYS A 96 -3.09 -10.46 -0.72
N LEU A 97 -3.97 -10.32 0.27
CA LEU A 97 -3.76 -10.87 1.62
C LEU A 97 -4.36 -12.27 1.81
N ASN A 98 -5.45 -12.62 1.13
CA ASN A 98 -6.09 -13.95 1.26
C ASN A 98 -5.27 -15.10 0.68
N GLY A 99 -4.23 -14.83 -0.10
CA GLY A 99 -3.22 -15.83 -0.48
C GLY A 99 -2.17 -16.07 0.60
N ILE A 100 -2.03 -15.16 1.57
CA ILE A 100 -1.09 -15.22 2.68
C ILE A 100 -1.87 -15.73 3.90
N LYS A 101 -2.12 -17.03 3.96
CA LYS A 101 -2.48 -17.64 5.24
C LYS A 101 -1.26 -17.50 6.16
N LEU A 102 -1.33 -16.63 7.16
CA LEU A 102 -0.51 -16.78 8.35
C LEU A 102 -0.94 -18.10 8.98
N HIS A 103 -0.17 -19.16 8.70
CA HIS A 103 -0.15 -20.30 9.60
C HIS A 103 0.48 -19.79 10.90
N SER A 104 -0.35 -19.64 11.92
CA SER A 104 0.10 -19.65 13.31
C SER A 104 0.66 -21.02 13.66
#